data_AF-A0A1V5JJ91-F1
#
_entry.id   AF-A0A1V5JJ91-F1
#
_cell.length_a   1.000
_cell.length_b   1.000
_cell.length_c   1.000
_cell.angle_alpha   90.00
_cell.angle_beta   90.00
_cell.angle_gamma   90.00
#
_symmetry.space_group_name_H-M   'P 1'
#
loop_
_entity.id
_entity.type
_entity.pdbx_description
1 polymer ?
#
loop_
_entity_poly.entity_id
_entity_poly.type
_entity_poly.pdbx_seq_one_letter_code
_entity_poly.pdbx_strand_id
1 'polypeptide(L)'
;MGHDVEKLRGEACVRGFAGFEMGASISLRLTNTHRRNSSMNVAGILRGTTRPEEAIVISAHWDHFGIGEKENGDSIYNGAVDNSTSMAWALEIGEAFSSMKKRPQRSVILFFPTAEEQGLIGSSWFVANPPVKQENLIACFNNDLLLPIGRMKDVMVTGYGQSELDDLLADAARKQDRYILPDPNPESGMYFRSDHFPFARAGVPALFARGNCDSREYGREWAAEQENDFIRNRYHKPADNYYPEMNFDGIAEDARAILDVAFTLVTSDVRPGWKPGSEFANIK
;
A
#
# COMPACT_ATOMS: atom_id res chain seq x y z
N MET A 1 -37.82 -9.04 -1.86
CA MET A 1 -38.81 -8.24 -2.64
C MET A 1 -38.82 -8.61 -4.12
N GLY A 2 -38.41 -9.83 -4.51
CA GLY A 2 -38.56 -10.33 -5.88
C GLY A 2 -37.76 -9.61 -6.99
N HIS A 3 -37.06 -8.53 -6.66
CA HIS A 3 -36.21 -7.83 -7.61
C HIS A 3 -34.97 -8.64 -7.95
N ASP A 4 -34.65 -8.69 -9.23
CA ASP A 4 -33.39 -9.20 -9.76
C ASP A 4 -32.34 -8.08 -9.67
N VAL A 5 -31.35 -8.27 -8.80
CA VAL A 5 -30.31 -7.27 -8.53
C VAL A 5 -29.43 -7.02 -9.75
N GLU A 6 -29.11 -8.06 -10.51
CA GLU A 6 -28.27 -7.93 -11.71
C GLU A 6 -29.02 -7.15 -12.79
N LYS A 7 -30.32 -7.43 -12.95
CA LYS A 7 -31.18 -6.64 -13.84
C LYS A 7 -31.26 -5.17 -13.43
N LEU A 8 -31.49 -4.89 -12.14
CA LEU A 8 -31.58 -3.52 -11.63
C LEU A 8 -30.26 -2.75 -11.78
N ARG A 9 -29.11 -3.41 -11.58
CA ARG A 9 -27.80 -2.82 -11.87
C ARG A 9 -27.66 -2.45 -13.33
N GLY A 10 -28.06 -3.35 -14.24
CA GLY A 10 -28.06 -3.07 -15.68
C GLY A 10 -28.93 -1.87 -16.06
N GLU A 11 -30.14 -1.77 -15.50
CA GLU A 11 -31.05 -0.64 -15.72
C GLU A 11 -30.48 0.69 -15.16
N ALA A 12 -29.81 0.64 -14.00
CA ALA A 12 -29.20 1.82 -13.38
C ALA A 12 -28.02 2.40 -14.18
N CYS A 13 -27.37 1.61 -15.02
CA CYS A 13 -26.29 2.06 -15.90
C CYS A 13 -26.79 2.79 -17.17
N VAL A 14 -28.11 2.90 -17.39
CA VAL A 14 -28.68 3.57 -18.56
C VAL A 14 -28.95 5.05 -18.25
N ARG A 15 -28.51 5.94 -19.14
CA ARG A 15 -28.75 7.38 -19.02
C ARG A 15 -30.26 7.66 -18.97
N GLY A 16 -30.70 8.37 -17.92
CA GLY A 16 -32.11 8.68 -17.70
C GLY A 16 -32.83 7.69 -16.78
N PHE A 17 -32.12 6.72 -16.20
CA PHE A 17 -32.64 5.92 -15.10
C PHE A 17 -33.19 6.81 -13.98
N ALA A 18 -34.40 6.49 -13.52
CA ALA A 18 -35.04 7.10 -12.37
C ALA A 18 -35.18 6.03 -11.29
N GLY A 19 -34.67 6.32 -10.09
CA GLY A 19 -34.86 5.44 -8.94
C GLY A 19 -36.33 5.28 -8.58
N PHE A 20 -36.67 4.16 -7.94
CA PHE A 20 -38.01 3.86 -7.48
C PHE A 20 -37.99 3.49 -5.99
N GLU A 21 -39.13 3.67 -5.31
CA GLU A 21 -39.27 3.20 -3.93
C GLU A 21 -39.35 1.68 -3.91
N MET A 22 -38.44 1.06 -3.16
CA MET A 22 -38.42 -0.41 -3.05
C MET A 22 -39.53 -0.97 -2.14
N GLY A 23 -40.25 -0.12 -1.39
CA GLY A 23 -41.25 -0.59 -0.42
C GLY A 23 -40.66 -1.37 0.77
N ALA A 24 -39.36 -1.22 1.03
CA ALA A 24 -38.69 -1.77 2.21
C ALA A 24 -38.54 -0.72 3.30
N SER A 25 -38.73 -1.16 4.54
CA SER A 25 -38.34 -0.42 5.73
C SER A 25 -37.23 -1.18 6.43
N ILE A 26 -36.13 -0.50 6.73
CA ILE A 26 -35.04 -1.04 7.54
C ILE A 26 -35.03 -0.33 8.89
N SER A 27 -34.93 -1.09 9.98
CA SER A 27 -34.68 -0.56 11.32
C SER A 27 -33.35 -1.13 11.80
N LEU A 28 -32.41 -0.26 12.11
CA LEU A 28 -31.05 -0.63 12.53
C LEU A 28 -30.77 0.05 13.87
N ARG A 29 -30.28 -0.73 14.83
CA ARG A 29 -29.77 -0.21 16.10
C ARG A 29 -28.29 -0.57 16.19
N LEU A 30 -27.41 0.43 16.13
CA LEU A 30 -26.00 0.26 16.45
C LEU A 30 -25.76 0.70 17.89
N THR A 31 -25.15 -0.16 18.68
CA THR A 31 -24.59 0.18 19.98
C THR A 31 -23.08 0.19 19.86
N ASN A 32 -22.44 1.34 20.02
CA ASN A 32 -20.99 1.47 19.96
C ASN A 32 -20.41 1.69 21.36
N THR A 33 -19.29 1.04 21.66
CA THR A 33 -18.51 1.28 22.87
C THR A 33 -17.11 1.73 22.47
N HIS A 34 -16.69 2.88 22.97
CA HIS A 34 -15.37 3.42 22.69
C HIS A 34 -14.40 3.07 23.82
N ARG A 35 -13.23 2.54 23.46
CA ARG A 35 -12.11 2.36 24.38
C ARG A 35 -10.94 3.19 23.88
N ARG A 36 -10.29 3.93 24.77
CA ARG A 36 -9.01 4.56 24.47
C ARG A 36 -7.89 3.56 24.73
N ASN A 37 -6.98 3.47 23.78
CA ASN A 37 -5.75 2.71 23.92
C ASN A 37 -4.58 3.57 23.43
N SER A 38 -3.35 3.13 23.73
CA SER A 38 -2.13 3.77 23.26
C SER A 38 -1.34 2.77 22.42
N SER A 39 -0.81 3.24 21.29
CA SER A 39 0.14 2.49 20.47
C SER A 39 1.26 3.43 20.01
N MET A 40 2.34 2.87 19.51
CA MET A 40 3.56 3.60 19.14
C MET A 40 3.88 3.38 17.67
N ASN A 41 4.12 4.48 16.97
CA ASN A 41 4.87 4.43 15.73
C ASN A 41 6.33 4.01 16.01
N VAL A 42 6.92 3.24 15.10
CA VAL A 42 8.34 2.88 15.16
C VAL A 42 9.01 3.43 13.91
N ALA A 43 10.16 4.11 14.07
CA ALA A 43 10.91 4.60 12.93
C ALA A 43 12.43 4.51 13.15
N GLY A 44 13.16 4.15 12.10
CA GLY A 44 14.61 4.18 12.02
C GLY A 44 15.06 5.17 10.96
N ILE A 45 16.09 5.97 11.26
CA ILE A 45 16.61 6.99 10.32
C ILE A 45 18.08 6.73 10.00
N LEU A 46 18.35 6.33 8.76
CA LEU A 46 19.69 6.37 8.20
C LEU A 46 19.95 7.79 7.68
N ARG A 47 20.60 8.63 8.50
CA ARG A 47 20.94 10.00 8.11
C ARG A 47 21.75 10.08 6.79
N GLY A 48 21.40 11.03 5.92
CA GLY A 48 22.17 11.37 4.74
C GLY A 48 23.52 12.00 5.08
N THR A 49 24.39 12.13 4.09
CA THR A 49 25.74 12.73 4.25
C THR A 49 25.76 14.23 3.94
N THR A 50 25.32 14.63 2.75
CA THR A 50 25.40 16.01 2.26
C THR A 50 24.07 16.78 2.37
N ARG A 51 22.94 16.07 2.42
CA ARG A 51 21.57 16.61 2.55
C ARG A 51 20.78 15.82 3.61
N PRO A 52 21.26 15.76 4.87
CA PRO A 52 20.63 14.96 5.92
C PRO A 52 19.20 15.40 6.29
N GLU A 53 18.83 16.64 5.97
CA GLU A 53 17.50 17.21 6.17
C GLU A 53 16.47 16.73 5.15
N GLU A 54 16.89 16.27 3.97
CA GLU A 54 16.04 15.70 2.92
C GLU A 54 15.89 14.20 3.16
N ALA A 55 14.67 13.66 3.07
CA ALA A 55 14.41 12.26 3.36
C ALA A 55 13.40 11.61 2.43
N ILE A 56 13.65 10.36 2.04
CA ILE A 56 12.59 9.45 1.58
C ILE A 56 12.07 8.63 2.76
N VAL A 57 10.83 8.18 2.65
CA VAL A 57 10.20 7.29 3.64
C VAL A 57 9.88 5.95 2.98
N ILE A 58 10.27 4.84 3.60
CA ILE A 58 9.79 3.49 3.28
C ILE A 58 8.84 3.09 4.40
N SER A 59 7.60 2.77 4.07
CA SER A 59 6.49 2.60 5.02
C SER A 59 5.78 1.25 4.85
N ALA A 60 5.46 0.61 5.98
CA ALA A 60 4.57 -0.54 6.10
C ALA A 60 4.06 -0.62 7.54
N HIS A 61 2.75 -0.69 7.79
CA HIS A 61 2.25 -0.75 9.17
C HIS A 61 2.64 -2.06 9.87
N TRP A 62 2.79 -1.98 11.18
CA TRP A 62 3.14 -3.14 12.01
C TRP A 62 1.98 -3.71 12.81
N ASP A 63 0.88 -2.95 12.94
CA ASP A 63 -0.30 -3.45 13.64
C ASP A 63 -1.12 -4.38 12.75
N HIS A 64 -1.85 -5.28 13.42
CA HIS A 64 -2.99 -6.01 12.90
C HIS A 64 -3.99 -6.22 14.05
N PHE A 65 -5.07 -6.99 13.84
CA PHE A 65 -6.15 -7.11 14.84
C PHE A 65 -5.77 -7.85 16.13
N GLY A 66 -4.74 -8.70 16.13
CA GLY A 66 -4.32 -9.44 17.31
C GLY A 66 -5.35 -10.49 17.73
N ILE A 67 -5.99 -10.35 18.90
CA ILE A 67 -7.00 -11.31 19.37
C ILE A 67 -8.40 -10.74 19.10
N GLY A 68 -9.18 -11.44 18.26
CA GLY A 68 -10.49 -11.00 17.78
C GLY A 68 -11.59 -12.05 17.90
N GLU A 69 -12.60 -11.93 17.05
CA GLU A 69 -13.69 -12.90 16.94
C GLU A 69 -13.16 -14.26 16.49
N LYS A 70 -13.79 -15.33 16.97
CA LYS A 70 -13.33 -16.67 16.70
C LYS A 70 -13.87 -17.17 15.36
N GLU A 71 -13.00 -17.51 14.42
CA GLU A 71 -13.37 -18.19 13.18
C GLU A 71 -12.77 -19.59 13.17
N ASN A 72 -13.59 -20.61 12.90
CA ASN A 72 -13.15 -22.01 12.76
C ASN A 72 -12.30 -22.57 13.92
N GLY A 73 -12.45 -22.04 15.13
CA GLY A 73 -11.65 -22.52 16.27
C GLY A 73 -10.43 -21.66 16.61
N ASP A 74 -10.12 -20.65 15.81
CA ASP A 74 -9.01 -19.72 16.02
C ASP A 74 -9.49 -18.28 16.24
N SER A 75 -8.84 -17.55 17.14
CA SER A 75 -9.16 -16.15 17.47
C SER A 75 -7.96 -15.22 17.26
N ILE A 76 -6.84 -15.73 16.74
CA ILE A 76 -5.61 -14.96 16.55
C ILE A 76 -5.53 -14.53 15.09
N TYR A 77 -5.52 -13.22 14.87
CA TYR A 77 -5.35 -12.58 13.58
C TYR A 77 -3.86 -12.24 13.45
N ASN A 78 -3.11 -13.15 12.84
CA ASN A 78 -1.65 -13.07 12.80
C ASN A 78 -1.13 -12.03 11.81
N GLY A 79 -1.84 -11.78 10.71
CA GLY A 79 -1.47 -10.73 9.77
C GLY A 79 -0.20 -11.04 8.99
N ALA A 80 -0.08 -12.26 8.50
CA ALA A 80 1.11 -12.70 7.78
C ALA A 80 1.29 -11.94 6.46
N VAL A 81 0.22 -11.79 5.68
CA VAL A 81 0.20 -10.95 4.47
C VAL A 81 -0.21 -9.53 4.81
N ASP A 82 -1.09 -9.37 5.80
CA ASP A 82 -1.58 -8.09 6.30
C ASP A 82 -1.09 -7.79 7.74
N ASN A 83 0.12 -7.28 7.94
CA ASN A 83 1.00 -6.74 6.91
C ASN A 83 2.47 -7.13 7.08
N SER A 84 2.72 -8.32 7.65
CA SER A 84 4.08 -8.80 7.93
C SER A 84 4.94 -8.95 6.66
N THR A 85 4.34 -9.30 5.51
CA THR A 85 5.05 -9.34 4.22
C THR A 85 5.58 -7.98 3.79
N SER A 86 4.82 -6.89 3.99
CA SER A 86 5.29 -5.55 3.64
C SER A 86 6.29 -5.02 4.66
N MET A 87 6.17 -5.41 5.93
CA MET A 87 7.22 -5.17 6.91
C MET A 87 8.54 -5.82 6.49
N ALA A 88 8.52 -7.08 6.07
CA ALA A 88 9.71 -7.78 5.57
C ALA A 88 10.31 -7.06 4.35
N TRP A 89 9.48 -6.69 3.38
CA TRP A 89 9.89 -5.89 2.22
C TRP A 89 10.57 -4.57 2.62
N ALA A 90 10.02 -3.83 3.58
CA ALA A 90 10.59 -2.57 4.04
C ALA A 90 11.92 -2.77 4.81
N LEU A 91 12.00 -3.83 5.63
CA LEU A 91 13.21 -4.19 6.36
C LEU A 91 14.36 -4.58 5.43
N GLU A 92 14.09 -5.36 4.38
CA GLU A 92 15.09 -5.76 3.37
C GLU A 92 15.64 -4.54 2.59
N ILE A 93 14.77 -3.59 2.22
CA ILE A 93 15.22 -2.31 1.62
C ILE A 93 16.10 -1.54 2.62
N GLY A 94 15.70 -1.53 3.89
CA GLY A 94 16.46 -0.94 4.99
C GLY A 94 17.85 -1.54 5.18
N GLU A 95 17.93 -2.88 5.16
CA GLU A 95 19.18 -3.62 5.24
C GLU A 95 20.10 -3.27 4.06
N ALA A 96 19.54 -3.22 2.84
CA ALA A 96 20.30 -2.85 1.65
C ALA A 96 20.94 -1.46 1.79
N PHE A 97 20.19 -0.45 2.26
CA PHE A 97 20.72 0.90 2.50
C PHE A 97 21.76 0.94 3.64
N SER A 98 21.49 0.26 4.75
CA SER A 98 22.39 0.26 5.91
C SER A 98 23.72 -0.46 5.63
N SER A 99 23.71 -1.44 4.71
CA SER A 99 24.88 -2.21 4.29
C SER A 99 25.75 -1.51 3.24
N MET A 100 25.36 -0.34 2.76
CA MET A 100 26.12 0.40 1.75
C MET A 100 27.46 0.91 2.29
N LYS A 101 28.54 0.70 1.54
CA LYS A 101 29.88 1.26 1.87
C LYS A 101 29.90 2.79 1.89
N LYS A 102 29.11 3.43 1.02
CA LYS A 102 28.95 4.88 0.94
C LYS A 102 27.52 5.21 1.30
N ARG A 103 27.33 5.98 2.38
CA ARG A 103 25.99 6.45 2.76
C ARG A 103 25.41 7.38 1.68
N PRO A 104 24.09 7.37 1.49
CA PRO A 104 23.43 8.26 0.54
C PRO A 104 23.58 9.74 0.91
N GLN A 105 23.26 10.61 -0.04
CA GLN A 105 23.27 12.06 0.18
C GLN A 105 22.10 12.51 1.04
N ARG A 106 20.91 11.95 0.77
CA ARG A 106 19.67 12.17 1.52
C ARG A 106 19.46 11.10 2.59
N SER A 107 18.67 11.41 3.59
CA SER A 107 18.27 10.46 4.63
C SER A 107 17.27 9.42 4.10
N VAL A 108 17.29 8.22 4.69
CA VAL A 108 16.28 7.18 4.50
C VAL A 108 15.58 6.97 5.84
N ILE A 109 14.26 7.08 5.86
CA ILE A 109 13.43 6.78 7.03
C ILE A 109 12.72 5.46 6.76
N LEU A 110 12.98 4.45 7.58
CA LEU A 110 12.10 3.28 7.68
C LEU A 110 11.03 3.61 8.71
N PHE A 111 9.78 3.55 8.32
CA PHE A 111 8.65 3.95 9.14
C PHE A 111 7.64 2.81 9.22
N PHE A 112 7.34 2.39 10.45
CA PHE A 112 6.34 1.39 10.75
C PHE A 112 5.22 2.07 11.52
N PRO A 113 4.18 2.58 10.83
CA PRO A 113 3.00 3.15 11.47
C PRO A 113 2.25 2.09 12.27
N THR A 114 1.53 2.56 13.29
CA THR A 114 0.52 1.78 14.01
C THR A 114 -0.87 2.31 13.73
N ALA A 115 -1.89 1.49 14.02
CA ALA A 115 -3.28 1.82 13.86
C ALA A 115 -3.65 2.24 12.43
N GLU A 116 -3.06 1.54 11.45
CA GLU A 116 -3.49 1.59 10.06
C GLU A 116 -4.92 1.05 9.97
N GLU A 117 -5.14 -0.10 10.58
CA GLU A 117 -6.39 -0.88 10.60
C GLU A 117 -7.56 -0.16 11.26
N GLN A 118 -7.27 0.91 11.99
CA GLN A 118 -8.27 1.78 12.63
C GLN A 118 -8.37 3.16 11.98
N GLY A 119 -7.79 3.32 10.79
CA GLY A 119 -7.95 4.50 9.93
C GLY A 119 -6.69 5.36 9.82
N LEU A 120 -5.54 4.75 9.52
CA LEU A 120 -4.28 5.45 9.18
C LEU A 120 -3.79 6.41 10.27
N ILE A 121 -4.03 6.07 11.54
CA ILE A 121 -3.83 7.00 12.67
C ILE A 121 -2.34 7.30 12.86
N GLY A 122 -1.50 6.28 12.81
CA GLY A 122 -0.05 6.39 12.99
C GLY A 122 0.62 7.21 11.89
N SER A 123 0.32 6.93 10.62
CA SER A 123 0.86 7.67 9.48
C SER A 123 0.35 9.10 9.44
N SER A 124 -0.94 9.34 9.74
CA SER A 124 -1.49 10.69 9.86
C SER A 124 -0.77 11.50 10.93
N TRP A 125 -0.45 10.89 12.09
CA TRP A 125 0.33 11.56 13.13
C TRP A 125 1.76 11.85 12.68
N PHE A 126 2.42 10.90 12.00
CA PHE A 126 3.78 11.07 11.49
C PHE A 126 3.87 12.22 10.49
N VAL A 127 2.95 12.29 9.53
CA VAL A 127 2.92 13.36 8.51
C VAL A 127 2.66 14.73 9.13
N ALA A 128 1.90 14.80 10.23
CA ALA A 128 1.69 16.04 10.98
C ALA A 128 2.88 16.40 11.89
N ASN A 129 3.74 15.44 12.25
CA ASN A 129 4.88 15.61 13.15
C ASN A 129 6.16 14.94 12.61
N PRO A 130 6.59 15.23 11.37
CA PRO A 130 7.72 14.54 10.76
C PRO A 130 9.04 14.92 11.44
N PRO A 131 10.05 14.02 11.44
CA PRO A 131 11.36 14.30 12.04
C PRO A 131 12.20 15.29 11.22
N VAL A 132 11.72 15.68 10.04
CA VAL A 132 12.27 16.70 9.14
C VAL A 132 11.14 17.64 8.72
N LYS A 133 11.45 18.80 8.13
CA LYS A 133 10.40 19.67 7.58
C LYS A 133 9.61 18.94 6.48
N GLN A 134 8.31 19.22 6.37
CA GLN A 134 7.43 18.53 5.43
C GLN A 134 7.91 18.70 3.97
N GLU A 135 8.37 19.90 3.58
CA GLU A 135 8.92 20.16 2.23
C GLU A 135 10.23 19.40 1.92
N ASN A 136 10.84 18.80 2.95
CA ASN A 136 12.04 17.98 2.81
C ASN A 136 11.74 16.48 2.75
N LEU A 137 10.47 16.07 2.88
CA LEU A 137 10.05 14.72 2.53
C LEU A 137 9.95 14.63 1.00
N ILE A 138 10.83 13.83 0.40
CA ILE A 138 11.02 13.75 -1.04
C ILE A 138 10.00 12.82 -1.70
N ALA A 139 9.76 11.67 -1.05
CA ALA A 139 8.80 10.67 -1.48
C ALA A 139 8.47 9.73 -0.33
N CYS A 140 7.29 9.13 -0.38
CA CYS A 140 6.91 7.98 0.44
C CYS A 140 6.75 6.74 -0.45
N PHE A 141 7.38 5.64 -0.08
CA PHE A 141 7.16 4.33 -0.67
C PHE A 141 6.43 3.49 0.36
N ASN A 142 5.19 3.13 0.09
CA ASN A 142 4.37 2.34 1.00
C ASN A 142 4.00 1.03 0.34
N ASN A 143 3.95 -0.04 1.12
CA ASN A 143 3.28 -1.25 0.67
C ASN A 143 2.40 -1.85 1.75
N ASP A 144 1.44 -2.60 1.25
CA ASP A 144 0.39 -3.25 1.98
C ASP A 144 -0.08 -4.47 1.15
N LEU A 145 -0.43 -5.56 1.82
CA LEU A 145 -0.89 -6.82 1.23
C LEU A 145 0.00 -7.37 0.11
N LEU A 146 1.29 -7.53 0.37
CA LEU A 146 2.21 -8.19 -0.58
C LEU A 146 1.99 -9.71 -0.59
N LEU A 147 1.23 -10.21 -1.56
CA LEU A 147 0.94 -11.64 -1.68
C LEU A 147 2.21 -12.45 -2.03
N PRO A 148 2.62 -13.44 -1.21
CA PRO A 148 3.81 -14.25 -1.47
C PRO A 148 3.48 -15.42 -2.41
N ILE A 149 3.13 -15.10 -3.66
CA ILE A 149 2.66 -16.04 -4.67
C ILE A 149 3.58 -16.13 -5.89
N GLY A 150 4.87 -15.80 -5.70
CA GLY A 150 5.90 -15.89 -6.74
C GLY A 150 5.97 -14.67 -7.66
N ARG A 151 6.71 -14.83 -8.76
CA ARG A 151 7.15 -13.71 -9.61
C ARG A 151 6.04 -13.21 -10.53
N MET A 152 6.00 -11.90 -10.75
CA MET A 152 5.00 -11.21 -11.57
C MET A 152 5.63 -10.51 -12.79
N LYS A 153 4.89 -10.44 -13.90
CA LYS A 153 5.27 -9.64 -15.08
C LYS A 153 4.90 -8.18 -14.91
N ASP A 154 3.80 -7.91 -14.22
CA ASP A 154 3.36 -6.56 -13.90
C ASP A 154 4.02 -6.04 -12.61
N VAL A 155 4.11 -4.72 -12.51
CA VAL A 155 4.13 -3.97 -11.26
C VAL A 155 2.86 -3.13 -11.28
N MET A 156 1.84 -3.57 -10.54
CA MET A 156 0.60 -2.84 -10.39
C MET A 156 0.83 -1.58 -9.56
N VAL A 157 0.33 -0.44 -10.02
CA VAL A 157 0.41 0.85 -9.29
C VAL A 157 -0.99 1.29 -8.90
N THR A 158 -1.24 1.30 -7.59
CA THR A 158 -2.45 1.87 -7.00
C THR A 158 -2.37 3.39 -7.12
N GLY A 159 -3.33 4.01 -7.81
CA GLY A 159 -3.29 5.45 -8.09
C GLY A 159 -2.30 5.84 -9.20
N TYR A 160 -2.06 4.97 -10.18
CA TYR A 160 -1.25 5.28 -11.35
C TYR A 160 -1.68 6.59 -12.03
N GLY A 161 -0.71 7.41 -12.44
CA GLY A 161 -0.92 8.69 -13.10
C GLY A 161 -0.85 9.89 -12.15
N GLN A 162 -0.70 9.67 -10.84
CA GLN A 162 -0.66 10.76 -9.87
C GLN A 162 0.68 11.51 -9.84
N SER A 163 1.81 10.82 -9.90
CA SER A 163 3.14 11.45 -9.69
C SER A 163 4.22 10.95 -10.64
N GLU A 164 5.31 11.70 -10.75
CA GLU A 164 6.49 11.32 -11.54
C GLU A 164 7.21 10.07 -11.00
N LEU A 165 6.86 9.59 -9.80
CA LEU A 165 7.34 8.29 -9.28
C LEU A 165 6.95 7.12 -10.19
N ASP A 166 5.81 7.22 -10.89
CA ASP A 166 5.38 6.20 -11.85
C ASP A 166 6.42 5.97 -12.94
N ASP A 167 7.04 7.05 -13.42
CA ASP A 167 7.96 7.01 -14.56
C ASP A 167 9.31 6.42 -14.11
N LEU A 168 9.78 6.80 -12.91
CA LEU A 168 10.95 6.18 -12.29
C LEU A 168 10.71 4.69 -12.01
N LEU A 169 9.51 4.31 -11.57
CA LEU A 169 9.16 2.91 -11.35
C LEU A 169 9.09 2.14 -12.68
N ALA A 170 8.57 2.74 -13.75
CA ALA A 170 8.53 2.11 -15.06
C ALA A 170 9.94 1.79 -15.57
N ASP A 171 10.91 2.68 -15.33
CA ASP A 171 12.31 2.45 -15.64
C ASP A 171 12.89 1.29 -14.83
N ALA A 172 12.61 1.24 -13.52
CA ALA A 172 13.03 0.16 -12.63
C ALA A 172 12.41 -1.20 -13.01
N ALA A 173 11.12 -1.22 -13.35
CA ALA A 173 10.39 -2.41 -13.77
C ALA A 173 10.99 -2.99 -15.07
N ARG A 174 11.30 -2.14 -16.06
CA ARG A 174 11.91 -2.58 -17.32
C ARG A 174 13.27 -3.26 -17.13
N LYS A 175 14.08 -2.83 -16.15
CA LYS A 175 15.36 -3.50 -15.79
C LYS A 175 15.14 -4.93 -15.29
N GLN A 176 13.94 -5.24 -14.81
CA GLN A 176 13.55 -6.57 -14.35
C GLN A 176 12.71 -7.35 -15.38
N ASP A 177 12.62 -6.88 -16.63
CA ASP A 177 11.71 -7.45 -17.65
C ASP A 177 10.24 -7.45 -17.19
N ARG A 178 9.83 -6.39 -16.47
CA ARG A 178 8.47 -6.18 -15.98
C ARG A 178 7.86 -4.93 -16.61
N TYR A 179 6.53 -4.81 -16.56
CA TYR A 179 5.79 -3.66 -17.07
C TYR A 179 4.88 -3.05 -16.00
N ILE A 180 4.55 -1.76 -16.13
CA ILE A 180 3.60 -1.11 -15.22
C ILE A 180 2.16 -1.45 -15.62
N LEU A 181 1.35 -1.81 -14.64
CA LEU A 181 -0.09 -1.99 -14.79
C LEU A 181 -0.81 -0.98 -13.89
N PRO A 182 -1.69 -0.12 -14.41
CA PRO A 182 -2.61 0.63 -13.55
C PRO A 182 -3.51 -0.34 -12.79
N ASP A 183 -3.83 -0.05 -11.51
CA ASP A 183 -4.82 -0.82 -10.74
C ASP A 183 -6.09 -1.07 -11.59
N PRO A 184 -6.46 -2.34 -11.84
CA PRO A 184 -7.62 -2.66 -12.68
C PRO A 184 -8.96 -2.40 -11.99
N ASN A 185 -9.00 -2.17 -10.67
CA ASN A 185 -10.22 -1.95 -9.90
C ASN A 185 -10.17 -0.63 -9.08
N PRO A 186 -9.92 0.53 -9.71
CA PRO A 186 -9.74 1.81 -9.01
C PRO A 186 -11.02 2.24 -8.25
N GLU A 187 -12.20 1.76 -8.66
CA GLU A 187 -13.48 2.01 -7.99
C GLU A 187 -13.57 1.40 -6.59
N SER A 188 -12.68 0.48 -6.24
CA SER A 188 -12.54 -0.06 -4.87
C SER A 188 -12.06 1.01 -3.87
N GLY A 189 -11.53 2.13 -4.36
CA GLY A 189 -10.99 3.21 -3.55
C GLY A 189 -9.68 2.86 -2.83
N MET A 190 -8.95 1.82 -3.26
CA MET A 190 -7.72 1.35 -2.61
C MET A 190 -6.67 2.45 -2.39
N TYR A 191 -6.58 3.41 -3.32
CA TYR A 191 -5.68 4.56 -3.19
C TYR A 191 -5.92 5.42 -1.93
N PHE A 192 -7.11 5.36 -1.33
CA PHE A 192 -7.46 6.15 -0.15
C PHE A 192 -7.35 5.36 1.17
N ARG A 193 -6.86 4.12 1.12
CA ARG A 193 -7.05 3.11 2.17
C ARG A 193 -5.77 2.59 2.82
N SER A 194 -4.60 3.18 2.55
CA SER A 194 -3.34 2.74 3.15
C SER A 194 -2.40 3.91 3.45
N ASP A 195 -1.30 3.66 4.17
CA ASP A 195 -0.45 4.69 4.81
C ASP A 195 0.31 5.62 3.85
N HIS A 196 0.34 5.34 2.54
CA HIS A 196 0.79 6.34 1.55
C HIS A 196 -0.13 7.56 1.48
N PHE A 197 -1.42 7.40 1.75
CA PHE A 197 -2.42 8.42 1.46
C PHE A 197 -2.26 9.68 2.34
N PRO A 198 -1.96 9.61 3.65
CA PRO A 198 -1.65 10.80 4.44
C PRO A 198 -0.48 11.62 3.88
N PHE A 199 0.55 10.97 3.30
CA PHE A 199 1.66 11.66 2.63
C PHE A 199 1.18 12.39 1.37
N ALA A 200 0.41 11.70 0.52
CA ALA A 200 -0.18 12.30 -0.68
C ALA A 200 -1.04 13.52 -0.34
N ARG A 201 -1.90 13.43 0.68
CA ARG A 201 -2.72 14.54 1.20
C ARG A 201 -1.92 15.72 1.74
N ALA A 202 -0.68 15.49 2.15
CA ALA A 202 0.25 16.52 2.60
C ALA A 202 1.17 17.02 1.47
N GLY A 203 0.90 16.64 0.22
CA GLY A 203 1.65 17.08 -0.95
C GLY A 203 2.97 16.33 -1.18
N VAL A 204 3.27 15.29 -0.38
CA VAL A 204 4.45 14.43 -0.58
C VAL A 204 4.10 13.33 -1.58
N PRO A 205 4.75 13.26 -2.76
CA PRO A 205 4.53 12.18 -3.71
C PRO A 205 4.70 10.82 -3.05
N ALA A 206 3.73 9.93 -3.26
CA ALA A 206 3.74 8.62 -2.66
C ALA A 206 3.49 7.54 -3.70
N LEU A 207 4.18 6.40 -3.53
CA LEU A 207 4.08 5.26 -4.42
C LEU A 207 3.59 4.05 -3.62
N PHE A 208 2.49 3.46 -4.11
CA PHE A 208 1.96 2.19 -3.64
C PHE A 208 1.90 1.23 -4.82
N ALA A 209 2.87 0.31 -4.87
CA ALA A 209 3.07 -0.54 -6.04
C ALA A 209 3.66 -1.91 -5.70
N ARG A 210 3.10 -2.95 -6.33
CA ARG A 210 3.47 -4.36 -6.13
C ARG A 210 3.17 -5.19 -7.37
N GLY A 211 3.85 -6.32 -7.55
CA GLY A 211 3.40 -7.34 -8.50
C GLY A 211 2.08 -7.95 -8.02
N ASN A 212 1.08 -8.11 -8.90
CA ASN A 212 -0.23 -8.58 -8.45
C ASN A 212 -1.01 -9.36 -9.51
N CYS A 213 -1.03 -8.91 -10.77
CA CYS A 213 -2.09 -9.29 -11.70
C CYS A 213 -1.69 -10.25 -12.84
N ASP A 214 -0.41 -10.46 -13.11
CA ASP A 214 0.09 -11.27 -14.22
C ASP A 214 1.28 -12.13 -13.77
N SER A 215 0.96 -13.31 -13.22
CA SER A 215 1.97 -14.28 -12.79
C SER A 215 2.88 -14.67 -13.96
N ARG A 216 4.20 -14.69 -13.72
CA ARG A 216 5.16 -15.16 -14.72
C ARG A 216 4.95 -16.61 -15.08
N GLU A 217 4.59 -17.43 -14.09
CA GLU A 217 4.48 -18.88 -14.22
C GLU A 217 3.07 -19.30 -14.65
N TYR A 218 2.04 -18.69 -14.07
CA TYR A 218 0.66 -19.16 -14.21
C TYR A 218 -0.28 -18.19 -14.95
N GLY A 219 0.17 -16.99 -15.28
CA GLY A 219 -0.62 -15.98 -15.99
C GLY A 219 -1.66 -15.25 -15.13
N ARG A 220 -2.50 -14.46 -15.80
CA ARG A 220 -3.42 -13.49 -15.16
C ARG A 220 -4.61 -14.11 -14.44
N GLU A 221 -5.22 -15.12 -15.04
CA GLU A 221 -6.40 -15.79 -14.48
C GLU A 221 -6.06 -16.42 -13.12
N TRP A 222 -4.93 -17.14 -13.07
CA TRP A 222 -4.44 -17.72 -11.82
C TRP A 222 -4.10 -16.65 -10.77
N ALA A 223 -3.43 -15.57 -11.15
CA ALA A 223 -3.09 -14.48 -10.22
C ALA A 223 -4.36 -13.85 -9.62
N ALA A 224 -5.38 -13.59 -10.45
CA ALA A 224 -6.66 -13.09 -10.00
C ALA A 224 -7.39 -14.09 -9.09
N GLU A 225 -7.30 -15.39 -9.34
CA GLU A 225 -7.84 -16.42 -8.44
C GLU A 225 -7.16 -16.41 -7.07
N GLN A 226 -5.83 -16.25 -7.02
CA GLN A 226 -5.10 -16.19 -5.74
C GLN A 226 -5.46 -14.94 -4.93
N GLU A 227 -5.55 -13.77 -5.56
CA GLU A 227 -5.98 -12.55 -4.88
C GLU A 227 -7.42 -12.66 -4.38
N ASN A 228 -8.34 -13.18 -5.21
CA ASN A 228 -9.72 -13.40 -4.80
C ASN A 228 -9.85 -14.40 -3.65
N ASP A 229 -9.06 -15.48 -3.66
CA ASP A 229 -9.00 -16.45 -2.57
C ASP A 229 -8.52 -15.76 -1.27
N PHE A 230 -7.42 -15.00 -1.34
CA PHE A 230 -6.91 -14.28 -0.19
C PHE A 230 -7.95 -13.31 0.38
N ILE A 231 -8.52 -12.43 -0.45
CA ILE A 231 -9.52 -11.44 -0.02
C ILE A 231 -10.75 -12.11 0.58
N ARG A 232 -11.20 -13.23 0.01
CA ARG A 232 -12.40 -13.93 0.50
C ARG A 232 -12.14 -14.71 1.78
N ASN A 233 -10.99 -15.37 1.88
CA ASN A 233 -10.77 -16.44 2.85
C ASN A 233 -9.73 -16.13 3.92
N ARG A 234 -8.87 -15.11 3.73
CA ARG A 234 -7.74 -14.82 4.64
C ARG A 234 -7.63 -13.35 5.08
N TYR A 235 -7.92 -12.39 4.21
CA TYR A 235 -7.84 -10.96 4.53
C TYR A 235 -8.69 -10.61 5.75
N HIS A 236 -8.07 -9.97 6.75
CA HIS A 236 -8.67 -9.63 8.05
C HIS A 236 -9.29 -10.85 8.76
N LYS A 237 -8.67 -12.03 8.69
CA LYS A 237 -9.16 -13.26 9.32
C LYS A 237 -8.05 -14.01 10.04
N PRO A 238 -8.39 -14.90 11.00
CA PRO A 238 -7.41 -15.78 11.63
C PRO A 238 -6.64 -16.68 10.66
N ALA A 239 -7.16 -16.88 9.44
CA ALA A 239 -6.53 -17.68 8.41
C ALA A 239 -5.32 -17.02 7.72
N ASP A 240 -5.06 -15.72 7.93
CA ASP A 240 -3.86 -15.04 7.45
C ASP A 240 -2.62 -15.41 8.28
N ASN A 241 -2.14 -16.63 8.06
CA ASN A 241 -0.97 -17.22 8.70
C ASN A 241 0.21 -17.32 7.76
N TYR A 242 1.40 -17.43 8.32
CA TYR A 242 2.58 -17.85 7.57
C TYR A 242 2.46 -19.34 7.20
N TYR A 243 2.74 -19.66 5.95
CA TYR A 243 2.81 -21.03 5.45
C TYR A 243 4.18 -21.28 4.79
N PRO A 244 4.87 -22.41 5.07
CA PRO A 244 6.20 -22.68 4.52
C PRO A 244 6.29 -22.70 2.98
N GLU A 245 5.18 -22.93 2.29
CA GLU A 245 5.05 -22.96 0.83
C GLU A 245 4.93 -21.58 0.18
N MET A 246 4.81 -20.51 0.97
CA MET A 246 4.78 -19.14 0.47
C MET A 246 6.02 -18.82 -0.37
N ASN A 247 5.82 -18.23 -1.55
CA ASN A 247 6.89 -17.88 -2.48
C ASN A 247 7.13 -16.36 -2.50
N PHE A 248 8.23 -15.94 -1.87
CA PHE A 248 8.61 -14.55 -1.70
C PHE A 248 9.42 -13.97 -2.87
N ASP A 249 9.68 -14.73 -3.94
CA ASP A 249 10.54 -14.27 -5.04
C ASP A 249 10.01 -13.01 -5.72
N GLY A 250 8.69 -12.88 -5.87
CA GLY A 250 8.04 -11.68 -6.41
C GLY A 250 8.19 -10.47 -5.49
N ILE A 251 8.00 -10.67 -4.18
CA ILE A 251 8.18 -9.61 -3.17
C ILE A 251 9.64 -9.11 -3.17
N ALA A 252 10.61 -10.01 -3.37
CA ALA A 252 12.00 -9.63 -3.52
C ALA A 252 12.27 -8.84 -4.82
N GLU A 253 11.56 -9.13 -5.92
CA GLU A 253 11.59 -8.31 -7.14
C GLU A 253 10.99 -6.91 -6.91
N ASP A 254 9.88 -6.82 -6.20
CA ASP A 254 9.24 -5.56 -5.80
C ASP A 254 10.16 -4.72 -4.92
N ALA A 255 10.82 -5.34 -3.93
CA ALA A 255 11.83 -4.67 -3.09
C ALA A 255 12.96 -4.10 -3.93
N ARG A 256 13.48 -4.87 -4.90
CA ARG A 256 14.55 -4.40 -5.80
C ARG A 256 14.10 -3.25 -6.70
N ALA A 257 12.85 -3.26 -7.19
CA ALA A 257 12.34 -2.19 -8.05
C ALA A 257 12.23 -0.89 -7.26
N ILE A 258 11.70 -0.96 -6.03
CA ILE A 258 11.56 0.21 -5.17
C ILE A 258 12.92 0.69 -4.68
N LEU A 259 13.85 -0.21 -4.36
CA LEU A 259 15.23 0.14 -4.02
C LEU A 259 15.92 0.92 -5.15
N ASP A 260 15.71 0.56 -6.42
CA ASP A 260 16.30 1.27 -7.57
C ASP A 260 15.76 2.72 -7.71
N VAL A 261 14.44 2.90 -7.53
CA VAL A 261 13.82 4.23 -7.50
C VAL A 261 14.32 5.03 -6.30
N ALA A 262 14.25 4.44 -5.09
CA ALA A 262 14.70 5.05 -3.85
C ALA A 262 16.19 5.44 -3.93
N PHE A 263 17.04 4.56 -4.46
CA PHE A 263 18.46 4.82 -4.65
C PHE A 263 18.71 6.02 -5.56
N THR A 264 17.97 6.12 -6.68
CA THR A 264 18.02 7.29 -7.57
C THR A 264 17.67 8.56 -6.80
N LEU A 265 16.60 8.54 -6.01
CA LEU A 265 16.21 9.70 -5.20
C LEU A 265 17.27 10.05 -4.16
N VAL A 266 17.87 9.11 -3.45
CA VAL A 266 18.78 9.47 -2.35
C VAL A 266 20.21 9.80 -2.78
N THR A 267 20.53 9.62 -4.07
CA THR A 267 21.88 9.84 -4.63
C THR A 267 21.96 10.92 -5.72
N SER A 268 20.84 11.41 -6.23
CA SER A 268 20.76 12.42 -7.29
C SER A 268 20.03 13.70 -6.84
N ASP A 269 19.88 14.68 -7.73
CA ASP A 269 19.09 15.89 -7.45
C ASP A 269 17.60 15.74 -7.77
N VAL A 270 17.18 14.59 -8.31
CA VAL A 270 15.79 14.32 -8.68
C VAL A 270 14.87 14.49 -7.47
N ARG A 271 13.80 15.27 -7.67
CA ARG A 271 12.69 15.43 -6.73
C ARG A 271 11.41 15.24 -7.54
N PRO A 272 10.70 14.10 -7.39
CA PRO A 272 9.51 13.83 -8.17
C PRO A 272 8.43 14.84 -7.80
N GLY A 273 7.69 15.32 -8.81
CA GLY A 273 6.50 16.14 -8.64
C GLY A 273 5.21 15.35 -8.86
N TRP A 274 4.10 16.03 -8.65
CA TRP A 274 2.78 15.57 -9.08
C TRP A 274 2.61 15.81 -10.59
N LYS A 275 1.96 14.87 -11.28
CA LYS A 275 1.67 15.00 -12.71
C LYS A 275 0.54 16.01 -12.96
N PRO A 276 0.49 16.66 -14.14
CA PRO A 276 -0.64 17.52 -14.50
C PRO A 276 -1.97 16.76 -14.40
N GLY A 277 -2.95 17.34 -13.71
CA GLY A 277 -4.27 16.75 -13.50
C GLY A 277 -4.42 15.93 -12.22
N SER A 278 -3.32 15.65 -11.50
CA SER A 278 -3.39 15.11 -10.14
C SER A 278 -4.11 16.09 -9.21
N GLU A 279 -5.04 15.58 -8.40
CA GLU A 279 -5.72 16.38 -7.38
C GLU A 279 -4.77 16.88 -6.27
N PHE A 280 -3.60 16.25 -6.13
CA PHE A 280 -2.57 16.62 -5.15
C PHE A 280 -1.61 17.70 -5.67
N ALA A 281 -1.61 17.99 -6.98
CA ALA A 281 -0.65 18.92 -7.60
C ALA A 281 -0.73 20.36 -7.08
N ASN A 282 -1.87 20.75 -6.48
CA ASN A 282 -2.09 22.10 -5.94
C ASN A 282 -1.95 22.19 -4.42
N ILE A 283 -1.59 21.08 -3.76
CA ILE A 283 -1.34 21.06 -2.31
C ILE A 283 0.00 21.72 -2.06
N LYS A 284 0.02 22.70 -1.14
CA LYS A 284 1.19 23.49 -0.76
C LYS A 284 1.59 23.23 0.66
#